data_AF-A0A6I6JQV2-F1
#
_entry.id   AF-A0A6I6JQV2-F1
#
_cell.length_a   1.000
_cell.length_b   1.000
_cell.length_c   1.000
_cell.angle_alpha   90.00
_cell.angle_beta   90.00
_cell.angle_gamma   90.00
#
_symmetry.space_group_name_H-M   'P 1'
#
loop_
_entity.id
_entity.type
_entity.pdbx_description
1 polymer ?
#
loop_
_entity_poly.entity_id
_entity_poly.type
_entity_poly.pdbx_seq_one_letter_code
_entity_poly.pdbx_strand_id
1 'polypeptide(L)'
;MKTLKVLVILLFVLGLAVNVEGQVKTSVITPASQSVYIPCFDEYASGDVVITITNWANKLMWQFKLKGELIGQETGNVYEISAVSNYAIGGGDGYVQMAVITYNGTVVLHHKVTMQLAYDANGNLKAVVLNDFWDDDCN
;
A
#
# COMPACT_ATOMS: atom_id res chain seq x y z
N MET A 1 15.81 -49.57 -31.92
CA MET A 1 14.69 -48.87 -31.24
C MET A 1 14.97 -48.48 -29.76
N LYS A 2 16.23 -48.24 -29.35
CA LYS A 2 16.56 -47.83 -27.96
C LYS A 2 16.90 -46.34 -27.81
N THR A 3 17.33 -45.69 -28.88
CA THR A 3 17.79 -44.29 -28.91
C THR A 3 16.65 -43.27 -28.91
N LEU A 4 15.50 -43.59 -29.51
CA LEU A 4 14.35 -42.67 -29.60
C LEU A 4 13.69 -42.42 -28.22
N LYS A 5 13.70 -43.42 -27.32
CA LYS A 5 13.11 -43.29 -25.98
C LYS A 5 13.92 -42.36 -25.07
N VAL A 6 15.25 -42.31 -25.25
CA VAL A 6 16.13 -41.44 -24.45
C VAL A 6 15.98 -39.97 -24.85
N LEU A 7 15.79 -39.69 -26.15
CA LEU A 7 15.63 -38.32 -26.65
C LEU A 7 14.31 -37.68 -26.16
N VAL A 8 13.23 -38.46 -26.09
CA VAL A 8 11.93 -37.99 -25.60
C VAL A 8 11.96 -37.69 -24.10
N ILE A 9 12.70 -38.49 -23.31
CA ILE A 9 12.87 -38.25 -21.87
C ILE A 9 13.74 -37.01 -21.63
N LEU A 10 14.79 -36.79 -22.43
CA LEU A 10 15.64 -35.60 -22.32
C LEU A 10 14.86 -34.30 -22.62
N LEU A 11 13.97 -34.33 -23.61
CA LEU A 11 13.07 -33.20 -23.94
C LEU A 11 12.03 -32.94 -22.84
N PHE A 12 11.55 -33.98 -22.15
CA PHE A 12 10.63 -33.82 -21.02
C PHE A 12 11.31 -33.23 -19.78
N VAL A 13 12.59 -33.57 -19.54
CA VAL A 13 13.37 -32.99 -18.44
C VAL A 13 13.80 -31.55 -18.74
N LEU A 14 14.07 -31.21 -20.01
CA LEU A 14 14.37 -29.84 -20.44
C LEU A 14 13.12 -28.93 -20.51
N GLY A 15 11.92 -29.49 -20.71
CA GLY A 15 10.65 -28.76 -20.70
C GLY A 15 10.13 -28.42 -19.30
N LEU A 16 10.72 -28.96 -18.23
CA LEU A 16 10.34 -28.69 -16.84
C LEU A 16 11.10 -27.52 -16.21
N ALA A 17 12.07 -26.91 -16.91
CA ALA A 17 12.52 -25.56 -16.61
C ALA A 17 11.50 -24.54 -17.18
N VAL A 18 10.22 -24.72 -16.85
CA VAL A 18 9.30 -23.60 -16.86
C VAL A 18 9.88 -22.68 -15.80
N ASN A 19 10.44 -21.55 -16.23
CA ASN A 19 10.72 -20.45 -15.32
C ASN A 19 9.38 -20.11 -14.67
N VAL A 20 9.10 -20.74 -13.53
CA VAL A 20 8.25 -20.16 -12.51
C VAL A 20 9.09 -18.99 -12.06
N GLU A 21 9.00 -17.87 -12.79
CA GLU A 21 9.58 -16.61 -12.37
C GLU A 21 8.93 -16.33 -11.02
N GLY A 22 9.64 -16.72 -9.96
CA GLY A 22 9.19 -16.55 -8.60
C GLY A 22 8.83 -15.09 -8.45
N GLN A 23 7.56 -14.80 -8.17
CA GLN A 23 7.15 -13.43 -7.94
C GLN A 23 7.92 -12.92 -6.75
N VAL A 24 8.93 -12.07 -6.99
CA VAL A 24 9.64 -11.40 -5.90
C VAL A 24 8.74 -10.26 -5.44
N LYS A 25 8.18 -10.45 -4.25
CA LYS A 25 7.42 -9.45 -3.51
C LYS A 25 8.38 -8.79 -2.52
N THR A 26 8.56 -7.48 -2.62
CA THR A 26 9.25 -6.71 -1.59
C THR A 26 8.23 -5.85 -0.85
N SER A 27 8.41 -5.73 0.47
CA SER A 27 7.56 -4.89 1.31
C SER A 27 8.40 -3.88 2.09
N VAL A 28 7.98 -2.63 2.07
CA VAL A 28 8.55 -1.55 2.88
C VAL A 28 7.48 -1.08 3.86
N ILE A 29 7.89 -0.89 5.12
CA ILE A 29 7.03 -0.41 6.20
C ILE A 29 7.54 0.96 6.64
N THR A 30 6.66 1.96 6.68
CA THR A 30 6.99 3.32 7.11
C THR A 30 5.94 3.83 8.10
N PRO A 31 6.32 4.08 9.37
CA PRO A 31 5.48 4.81 10.30
C PRO A 31 5.37 6.29 9.91
N ALA A 32 4.20 6.88 10.12
CA ALA A 32 3.98 8.32 9.96
C ALA A 32 3.01 8.82 11.02
N SER A 33 3.25 10.01 11.57
CA SER A 33 2.28 10.66 12.47
C SER A 33 1.24 11.40 11.64
N GLN A 34 -0.03 11.31 12.05
CA GLN A 34 -1.17 11.95 11.39
C GLN A 34 -1.99 12.74 12.40
N SER A 35 -2.50 13.88 11.94
CA SER A 35 -3.51 14.67 12.65
C SER A 35 -4.57 15.08 11.64
N VAL A 36 -5.83 14.81 11.98
CA VAL A 36 -6.98 14.98 11.10
C VAL A 36 -8.10 15.63 11.89
N TYR A 37 -8.77 16.61 11.29
CA TYR A 37 -10.02 17.15 11.81
C TYR A 37 -11.19 16.28 11.37
N ILE A 38 -12.06 15.90 12.29
CA ILE A 38 -13.20 15.01 12.07
C ILE A 38 -14.49 15.85 12.14
N PRO A 39 -15.00 16.37 11.01
CA PRO A 39 -16.09 17.35 11.00
C PRO A 39 -17.42 16.81 11.56
N CYS A 40 -17.68 15.51 11.45
CA CYS A 40 -18.90 14.88 11.99
C CYS A 40 -18.96 14.87 13.53
N PHE A 41 -17.83 15.10 14.20
CA PHE A 41 -17.75 15.19 15.66
C PHE A 41 -17.19 16.52 16.15
N ASP A 42 -16.88 17.46 15.25
CA ASP A 42 -16.29 18.77 15.56
C ASP A 42 -15.02 18.65 16.42
N GLU A 43 -14.14 17.70 16.10
CA GLU A 43 -12.94 17.43 16.91
C GLU A 43 -11.68 17.10 16.09
N TYR A 44 -10.51 17.37 16.66
CA TYR A 44 -9.24 16.89 16.11
C TYR A 44 -8.90 15.51 16.66
N ALA A 45 -8.44 14.62 15.80
CA ALA A 45 -7.90 13.31 16.15
C ALA A 45 -6.44 13.17 15.67
N SER A 46 -5.63 12.44 16.42
CA SER A 46 -4.21 12.24 16.05
C SER A 46 -3.70 10.87 16.46
N GLY A 47 -2.73 10.35 15.72
CA GLY A 47 -2.09 9.06 16.00
C GLY A 47 -1.06 8.67 14.94
N ASP A 48 -0.38 7.55 15.17
CA ASP A 48 0.57 7.00 14.21
C ASP A 48 -0.12 6.03 13.25
N VAL A 49 0.27 6.10 11.98
CA VAL A 49 -0.19 5.21 10.91
C VAL A 49 0.99 4.42 10.36
N VAL A 50 0.70 3.19 9.93
CA VAL A 50 1.63 2.29 9.28
C VAL A 50 1.28 2.19 7.81
N ILE A 51 2.24 2.57 6.98
CA ILE A 51 2.17 2.40 5.52
C ILE A 51 2.95 1.16 5.17
N THR A 52 2.31 0.26 4.42
CA THR A 52 2.96 -0.90 3.80
C THR A 52 2.91 -0.72 2.29
N ILE A 53 4.08 -0.68 1.65
CA ILE A 53 4.21 -0.66 0.20
C ILE A 53 4.61 -2.04 -0.25
N THR A 54 3.90 -2.59 -1.23
CA THR A 54 4.26 -3.84 -1.89
C THR A 54 4.53 -3.57 -3.35
N ASN A 55 5.72 -3.94 -3.84
CA ASN A 55 6.01 -4.02 -5.27
C ASN A 55 6.15 -5.48 -5.71
N TRP A 56 5.73 -5.76 -6.94
CA TRP A 56 5.88 -7.06 -7.58
C TRP A 56 6.89 -6.91 -8.71
N ALA A 57 8.01 -7.65 -8.68
CA ALA A 57 9.08 -7.45 -9.66
C ALA A 57 8.64 -7.57 -11.13
N ASN A 58 7.67 -8.45 -11.42
CA ASN A 58 7.25 -8.77 -12.80
C ASN A 58 5.90 -8.15 -13.17
N LYS A 59 5.25 -7.45 -12.25
CA LYS A 59 4.08 -6.63 -12.56
C LYS A 59 4.53 -5.21 -12.39
N LEU A 60 4.34 -4.38 -13.42
CA LEU A 60 4.46 -2.93 -13.28
C LEU A 60 3.33 -2.45 -12.37
N MET A 61 3.30 -2.87 -11.11
CA MET A 61 2.23 -2.65 -10.13
C MET A 61 2.81 -2.48 -8.73
N TRP A 62 2.27 -1.50 -8.02
CA TRP A 62 2.44 -1.28 -6.60
C TRP A 62 1.09 -1.42 -5.88
N GLN A 63 1.14 -1.86 -4.63
CA GLN A 63 0.01 -1.83 -3.72
C GLN A 63 0.42 -1.06 -2.48
N PHE A 64 -0.46 -0.17 -2.09
CA PHE A 64 -0.36 0.61 -0.88
C PHE A 64 -1.40 0.11 0.09
N LYS A 65 -0.97 -0.04 1.34
CA LYS A 65 -1.84 -0.33 2.45
C LYS A 65 -1.53 0.61 3.59
N LEU A 66 -2.48 1.47 3.92
CA LEU A 66 -2.44 2.34 5.09
C LEU A 66 -3.30 1.71 6.18
N LYS A 67 -2.79 1.70 7.42
CA LYS A 67 -3.55 1.31 8.61
C LYS A 67 -3.10 2.13 9.81
N GLY A 68 -4.02 2.48 10.69
CA GLY A 68 -3.68 3.10 11.97
C GLY A 68 -4.91 3.40 12.80
N GLU A 69 -4.67 4.05 13.93
CA GLU A 69 -5.68 4.54 14.85
C GLU A 69 -5.40 6.02 15.14
N LEU A 70 -6.46 6.83 15.15
CA LEU A 70 -6.43 8.22 15.59
C LEU A 70 -7.26 8.32 16.86
N ILE A 71 -6.76 9.06 17.84
CA ILE A 71 -7.47 9.31 19.10
C ILE A 71 -7.96 10.75 19.10
N GLY A 72 -9.27 10.92 19.31
CA GLY A 72 -9.93 12.21 19.49
C GLY A 72 -9.35 12.94 20.70
N GLN A 73 -8.86 14.15 20.49
CA GLN A 73 -8.15 14.93 21.51
C GLN A 73 -9.09 15.37 22.64
N GLU A 74 -10.36 15.61 22.32
CA GLU A 74 -11.36 16.09 23.29
C GLU A 74 -12.16 14.94 23.88
N THR A 75 -12.58 13.99 23.05
CA THR A 75 -13.50 12.92 23.44
C THR A 75 -12.80 11.62 23.88
N GLY A 76 -11.55 11.41 23.47
CA GLY A 76 -10.87 10.11 23.59
C GLY A 76 -11.44 9.04 22.65
N ASN A 77 -12.30 9.41 21.70
CA ASN A 77 -12.82 8.49 20.69
C ASN A 77 -11.69 7.87 19.88
N VAL A 78 -11.80 6.58 19.56
CA VAL A 78 -10.84 5.90 18.70
C VAL A 78 -11.43 5.78 17.30
N TYR A 79 -10.69 6.30 16.33
CA TYR A 79 -11.00 6.24 14.90
C TYR A 79 -10.01 5.35 14.20
N GLU A 80 -10.47 4.40 13.40
CA GLU A 80 -9.60 3.57 12.60
C GLU A 80 -9.39 4.21 11.23
N ILE A 81 -8.14 4.28 10.77
CA ILE A 81 -7.81 4.72 9.42
C ILE A 81 -7.37 3.52 8.59
N SER A 82 -7.93 3.38 7.38
CA SER A 82 -7.49 2.35 6.45
C SER A 82 -7.57 2.78 4.98
N ALA A 83 -6.59 2.37 4.20
CA ALA A 83 -6.58 2.53 2.75
C ALA A 83 -5.97 1.31 2.09
N VAL A 84 -6.50 0.91 0.94
CA VAL A 84 -5.80 0.01 0.02
C VAL A 84 -5.93 0.56 -1.38
N SER A 85 -4.80 0.75 -2.07
CA SER A 85 -4.81 1.19 -3.47
C SER A 85 -3.75 0.45 -4.29
N ASN A 86 -4.08 0.15 -5.56
CA ASN A 86 -3.17 -0.50 -6.49
C ASN A 86 -2.88 0.47 -7.65
N TYR A 87 -1.60 0.66 -7.99
CA TYR A 87 -1.17 1.55 -9.07
C TYR A 87 -0.28 0.82 -10.06
N ALA A 88 -0.43 1.13 -11.35
CA ALA A 88 0.52 0.68 -12.36
C ALA A 88 1.80 1.53 -12.31
N ILE A 89 2.98 0.90 -12.39
CA ILE A 89 4.28 1.57 -12.44
C ILE A 89 4.46 2.14 -13.85
N GLY A 90 3.99 3.36 -14.05
CA GLY A 90 4.21 4.13 -15.27
C GLY A 90 5.09 5.32 -14.96
N GLY A 91 6.43 5.12 -14.90
CA GLY A 91 7.47 6.16 -14.82
C GLY A 91 7.08 7.47 -14.14
N GLY A 92 7.09 7.50 -12.82
CA GLY A 92 6.82 8.71 -12.02
C GLY A 92 6.38 8.34 -10.60
N ASP A 93 6.46 9.30 -9.68
CA ASP A 93 6.07 9.16 -8.27
C ASP A 93 4.69 8.48 -8.12
N GLY A 94 4.58 7.51 -7.20
CA GLY A 94 3.31 6.83 -6.92
C GLY A 94 2.53 7.54 -5.83
N TYR A 95 1.29 7.94 -6.13
CA TYR A 95 0.41 8.66 -5.20
C TYR A 95 -0.58 7.70 -4.55
N VAL A 96 -0.98 7.95 -3.30
CA VAL A 96 -2.22 7.42 -2.73
C VAL A 96 -3.14 8.61 -2.48
N GLN A 97 -4.45 8.46 -2.66
CA GLN A 97 -5.37 9.59 -2.58
C GLN A 97 -6.58 9.35 -1.66
N MET A 98 -6.75 8.15 -1.08
CA MET A 98 -7.96 7.86 -0.31
C MET A 98 -7.67 6.94 0.88
N ALA A 99 -7.80 7.47 2.09
CA ALA A 99 -7.99 6.74 3.32
C ALA A 99 -9.44 6.90 3.78
N VAL A 100 -9.98 5.86 4.40
CA VAL A 100 -11.30 5.86 5.01
C VAL A 100 -11.07 5.88 6.51
N ILE A 101 -11.77 6.80 7.19
CA ILE A 101 -11.79 6.88 8.64
C ILE A 101 -13.12 6.32 9.13
N THR A 102 -13.05 5.33 10.01
CA THR A 102 -14.21 4.68 10.60
C THR A 102 -14.30 4.90 12.10
N TYR A 103 -15.52 5.10 12.59
CA TYR A 103 -15.86 5.12 14.02
C TYR A 103 -16.89 4.02 14.29
N ASN A 104 -16.60 3.14 15.24
CA ASN A 104 -17.45 1.97 15.55
C ASN A 104 -17.84 1.14 14.30
N GLY A 105 -16.90 0.98 13.36
CA GLY A 105 -17.12 0.24 12.11
C GLY A 105 -17.93 0.98 11.04
N THR A 106 -18.39 2.20 11.30
CA THR A 106 -19.09 3.04 10.32
C THR A 106 -18.12 4.04 9.71
N VAL A 107 -18.17 4.24 8.38
CA VAL A 107 -17.39 5.29 7.71
C VAL A 107 -17.94 6.64 8.12
N VAL A 108 -17.07 7.51 8.64
CA VAL A 108 -17.46 8.85 9.11
C VAL A 108 -16.77 9.97 8.34
N LEU A 109 -15.66 9.67 7.66
CA LEU A 109 -14.90 10.62 6.85
C LEU A 109 -14.08 9.90 5.79
N HIS A 110 -14.04 10.49 4.59
CA HIS A 110 -13.03 10.16 3.58
C HIS A 110 -11.87 11.14 3.72
N HIS A 111 -10.67 10.64 3.99
CA HIS A 111 -9.49 11.46 4.21
C HIS A 111 -8.43 11.17 3.14
N LYS A 112 -7.96 12.20 2.45
CA LYS A 112 -6.90 12.05 1.46
C LYS A 112 -5.52 12.07 2.14
N VAL A 113 -4.77 10.98 2.00
CA VAL A 113 -3.36 10.89 2.39
C VAL A 113 -2.51 10.81 1.14
N THR A 114 -1.86 11.91 0.78
CA THR A 114 -0.92 11.93 -0.35
C THR A 114 0.40 11.33 0.09
N MET A 115 0.97 10.47 -0.75
CA MET A 115 2.30 9.91 -0.55
C MET A 115 3.13 10.11 -1.78
N GLN A 116 4.41 10.44 -1.60
CA GLN A 116 5.41 10.44 -2.64
C GLN A 116 6.35 9.25 -2.42
N LEU A 117 6.68 8.55 -3.51
CA LEU A 117 7.57 7.40 -3.48
C LEU A 117 8.83 7.73 -4.24
N ALA A 118 9.96 7.43 -3.62
CA ALA A 118 11.26 7.60 -4.25
C ALA A 118 12.15 6.40 -3.93
N TYR A 119 13.07 6.08 -4.82
CA TYR A 119 14.20 5.23 -4.48
C TYR A 119 15.34 6.10 -3.96
N ASP A 120 15.96 5.70 -2.85
CA ASP A 120 17.19 6.34 -2.41
C ASP A 120 18.39 5.96 -3.29
N ALA A 121 19.55 6.58 -3.04
CA ALA A 121 20.78 6.32 -3.79
C ALA A 121 21.27 4.87 -3.72
N ASN A 122 20.78 4.08 -2.74
CA ASN A 122 21.11 2.67 -2.58
C ASN A 122 20.06 1.75 -3.23
N GLY A 123 19.04 2.30 -3.90
CA GLY A 123 17.97 1.54 -4.52
C GLY A 123 16.90 1.06 -3.53
N ASN A 124 16.85 1.60 -2.30
CA ASN A 124 15.77 1.29 -1.37
C ASN A 124 14.56 2.17 -1.64
N LEU A 125 13.37 1.55 -1.71
CA LEU A 125 12.12 2.28 -1.81
C LEU A 125 11.82 3.02 -0.51
N LYS A 126 11.46 4.30 -0.63
CA LYS A 126 11.06 5.19 0.46
C LYS A 126 9.69 5.80 0.18
N ALA A 127 8.96 6.07 1.26
CA ALA A 127 7.70 6.79 1.24
C ALA A 127 7.86 8.09 2.03
N VAL A 128 7.35 9.18 1.48
CA VAL A 128 7.16 10.45 2.18
C VAL A 128 5.67 10.75 2.19
N VAL A 129 5.09 10.97 3.36
CA VAL A 129 3.70 11.41 3.46
C VAL A 129 3.66 12.91 3.24
N LEU A 130 2.89 13.33 2.22
CA LEU A 130 2.59 14.71 1.93
C LEU A 130 1.19 14.96 2.49
N ASN A 131 1.08 15.69 3.60
CA ASN A 131 -0.21 15.99 4.21
C ASN A 131 -0.94 17.05 3.36
N ASP A 132 -1.67 16.63 2.33
CA ASP A 132 -2.55 17.49 1.54
C ASP A 132 -4.00 17.13 1.82
N PHE A 133 -4.68 18.01 2.55
CA PHE A 133 -6.08 17.88 2.93
C PHE A 133 -6.97 18.35 1.77
N TRP A 134 -7.85 17.48 1.28
CA TRP A 134 -9.00 17.85 0.46
C TRP A 134 -10.01 16.70 0.49
N ASP A 135 -10.98 16.80 1.42
CA ASP A 135 -12.43 16.76 1.17
C ASP A 135 -13.15 16.84 2.52
N ASP A 136 -14.16 17.70 2.62
CA ASP A 136 -14.86 18.07 3.87
C ASP A 136 -16.22 17.37 4.04
N ASP A 137 -16.42 16.23 3.38
CA ASP A 137 -17.74 15.62 3.30
C ASP A 137 -17.93 14.50 4.33
N CYS A 138 -18.73 14.81 5.35
CA CYS A 138 -19.39 13.81 6.19
C CYS A 138 -20.41 13.03 5.33
N ASN A 139 -20.32 11.70 5.33
CA ASN A 139 -21.36 10.82 4.76
C ASN A 139 -22.46 10.54 5.79
#